data_AF-A0A948Z1V6-F1
#
_entry.id   AF-A0A948Z1V6-F1
#
_cell.length_a   1.000
_cell.length_b   1.000
_cell.length_c   1.000
_cell.angle_alpha   90.00
_cell.angle_beta   90.00
_cell.angle_gamma   90.00
#
_symmetry.space_group_name_H-M   'P 1'
#
loop_
_entity.id
_entity.type
_entity.pdbx_description
1 polymer ?
#
loop_
_entity_poly.entity_id
_entity_poly.type
_entity_poly.pdbx_seq_one_letter_code
_entity_poly.pdbx_strand_id
1 'polypeptide(L)'
;MKKGWYFSLVILICFLTVGMGNMEERGVIDIPEPEKNYAVTLVDQTDVSMDLEKFSFEGQTYFIGKLGRAEISIDFGKIGSVLFILQDDHVKAKVNLKDGKALEILVDKGKNCYGISTFGNVRIELQDIKKITLHGKVL
;
A
#
# COMPACT_ATOMS: atom_id res chain seq x y z
N MET A 1 -42.92 13.96 31.35
CA MET A 1 -41.50 14.33 31.54
C MET A 1 -40.49 13.18 31.38
N LYS A 2 -40.91 11.90 31.21
CA LYS A 2 -39.97 10.76 31.10
C LYS A 2 -39.54 10.39 29.67
N LYS A 3 -40.33 10.75 28.64
CA LYS A 3 -40.03 10.41 27.22
C LYS A 3 -38.88 11.21 26.59
N GLY A 4 -38.70 12.48 26.98
CA GLY A 4 -37.60 13.31 26.47
C GLY A 4 -36.22 12.87 26.98
N TRP A 5 -36.17 12.27 28.18
CA TRP A 5 -34.94 11.73 28.76
C TRP A 5 -34.37 10.56 27.94
N TYR A 6 -35.22 9.64 27.49
CA TYR A 6 -34.78 8.53 26.64
C TYR A 6 -34.22 9.02 25.30
N PHE A 7 -34.82 10.08 24.73
CA PHE A 7 -34.34 10.64 23.47
C PHE A 7 -32.97 11.32 23.63
N SER A 8 -32.79 12.04 24.74
CA SER A 8 -31.50 12.67 25.08
C SER A 8 -30.40 11.64 25.36
N LEU A 9 -30.74 10.52 25.99
CA LEU A 9 -29.81 9.43 26.29
C LEU A 9 -29.32 8.73 25.00
N VAL A 10 -30.21 8.53 24.03
CA VAL A 10 -29.88 7.89 22.75
C VAL A 10 -28.93 8.77 21.92
N ILE A 11 -29.16 10.08 21.89
CA ILE A 11 -28.28 11.03 21.18
C ILE A 11 -26.87 11.05 21.80
N LEU A 12 -26.77 11.02 23.14
CA LEU A 12 -25.49 10.97 23.84
C LEU A 12 -24.70 9.69 23.52
N ILE A 13 -25.38 8.55 23.42
CA ILE A 13 -24.76 7.26 23.04
C ILE A 13 -24.26 7.28 21.59
N CYS A 14 -25.01 7.91 20.67
CA CYS A 14 -24.56 8.02 19.27
C CYS A 14 -23.26 8.82 19.15
N PHE A 15 -23.08 9.90 19.91
CA PHE A 15 -21.82 10.67 19.89
C PHE A 15 -20.61 9.89 20.44
N LEU A 16 -20.83 8.96 21.37
CA LEU A 16 -19.76 8.10 21.91
C LEU A 16 -19.32 6.99 20.94
N THR A 17 -20.07 6.74 19.86
CA THR A 17 -19.69 5.76 18.82
C THR A 17 -18.95 6.37 17.63
N VAL A 18 -18.86 7.70 17.54
CA VAL A 18 -18.13 8.39 16.46
C VAL A 18 -16.72 8.74 16.95
N GLY A 19 -15.87 7.73 17.09
CA GLY A 19 -14.55 7.91 17.67
C GLY A 19 -13.59 6.77 17.37
N MET A 20 -13.48 6.36 16.10
CA MET A 20 -12.39 5.51 15.63
C MET A 20 -11.62 6.26 14.54
N GLY A 21 -10.88 7.28 14.94
CA GLY A 21 -9.80 7.82 14.12
C GLY A 21 -8.55 6.99 14.37
N ASN A 22 -8.03 6.33 13.34
CA ASN A 22 -6.67 5.77 13.36
C ASN A 22 -5.70 6.95 13.46
N MET A 23 -5.32 7.29 14.69
CA MET A 23 -4.28 8.27 14.96
C MET A 23 -2.96 7.61 14.57
N GLU A 24 -2.42 7.95 13.41
CA GLU A 24 -1.14 7.41 12.97
C GLU A 24 -0.07 7.72 14.02
N GLU A 25 0.44 6.69 14.69
CA GLU A 25 1.51 6.79 15.67
C GLU A 25 2.80 7.27 14.97
N ARG A 26 3.09 8.56 15.07
CA ARG A 26 4.36 9.15 14.65
C ARG A 26 5.45 8.79 15.66
N GLY A 27 5.92 7.55 15.64
CA GLY A 27 7.02 7.12 16.53
C GLY A 27 7.71 5.84 16.08
N VAL A 28 6.97 4.87 15.54
CA VAL A 28 7.49 3.61 14.99
C VAL A 28 6.64 3.23 13.79
N ILE A 29 7.28 2.93 12.66
CA ILE A 29 6.57 2.38 11.50
C ILE A 29 6.28 0.91 11.80
N ASP A 30 5.01 0.62 12.08
CA ASP A 30 4.51 -0.75 12.17
C ASP A 30 4.43 -1.35 10.76
N ILE A 31 5.12 -2.47 10.56
CA ILE A 31 5.15 -3.17 9.27
C ILE A 31 4.24 -4.39 9.40
N PRO A 32 3.14 -4.46 8.63
CA PRO A 32 2.32 -5.67 8.57
C PRO A 32 3.17 -6.84 8.09
N GLU A 33 3.10 -7.99 8.78
CA GLU A 33 3.85 -9.19 8.38
C GLU A 33 3.28 -9.80 7.09
N PRO A 34 4.07 -9.86 5.98
CA PRO A 34 3.61 -10.44 4.74
C PRO A 34 3.68 -11.97 4.76
N GLU A 35 2.79 -12.63 4.03
CA GLU A 35 2.76 -14.11 3.87
C GLU A 35 4.08 -14.68 3.32
N LYS A 36 4.79 -13.89 2.50
CA LYS A 36 6.05 -14.28 1.84
C LYS A 36 7.03 -13.12 1.91
N ASN A 37 8.30 -13.43 2.16
CA ASN A 37 9.37 -12.45 2.12
C ASN A 37 9.82 -12.21 0.67
N TYR A 38 9.64 -10.99 0.16
CA TYR A 38 10.17 -10.55 -1.14
C TYR A 38 11.22 -9.48 -0.95
N ALA A 39 12.36 -9.64 -1.63
CA ALA A 39 13.36 -8.60 -1.77
C ALA A 39 13.09 -7.76 -3.00
N VAL A 40 13.17 -6.44 -2.83
CA VAL A 40 12.99 -5.47 -3.91
C VAL A 40 14.01 -4.34 -3.82
N THR A 41 14.30 -3.73 -4.97
CA THR A 41 14.87 -2.39 -5.00
C THR A 41 13.76 -1.40 -5.32
N LEU A 42 13.57 -0.43 -4.44
CA LEU A 42 12.62 0.67 -4.60
C LEU A 42 13.39 1.94 -4.96
N VAL A 43 12.86 2.69 -5.93
CA VAL A 43 13.33 4.03 -6.30
C VAL A 43 12.18 5.00 -6.12
N ASP A 44 12.39 6.08 -5.37
CA ASP A 44 11.39 7.13 -5.15
C ASP A 44 11.38 8.18 -6.28
N GLN A 45 10.44 9.12 -6.23
CA GLN A 45 10.33 10.21 -7.21
C GLN A 45 11.52 11.19 -7.19
N THR A 46 12.32 11.19 -6.13
CA THR A 46 13.55 11.98 -5.98
C THR A 46 14.82 11.22 -6.40
N ASP A 47 14.66 10.05 -7.03
CA ASP A 47 15.73 9.18 -7.49
C ASP A 47 16.59 8.56 -6.36
N VAL A 48 16.07 8.52 -5.12
CA VAL A 48 16.70 7.77 -4.03
C VAL A 48 16.35 6.29 -4.16
N SER A 49 17.38 5.44 -4.16
CA SER A 49 17.25 3.98 -4.27
C SER A 49 17.50 3.31 -2.93
N MET A 50 16.65 2.35 -2.58
CA MET A 50 16.79 1.54 -1.36
C MET A 50 16.45 0.08 -1.62
N ASP A 51 17.21 -0.82 -1.00
CA ASP A 51 16.91 -2.24 -0.99
C ASP A 51 16.07 -2.58 0.24
N LEU A 52 14.99 -3.32 0.01
CA LEU A 52 13.99 -3.67 1.00
C LEU A 52 13.75 -5.18 1.02
N GLU A 53 13.67 -5.74 2.22
CA GLU A 53 13.14 -7.08 2.50
C GLU A 53 11.74 -6.98 3.11
N LYS A 54 11.04 -8.12 3.22
CA LYS A 54 9.65 -8.22 3.68
C LYS A 54 8.74 -7.21 2.96
N PHE A 55 9.01 -6.98 1.68
CA PHE A 55 8.28 -5.98 0.92
C PHE A 55 6.81 -6.36 0.79
N SER A 56 5.92 -5.40 1.05
CA SER A 56 4.48 -5.59 0.95
C SER A 56 3.76 -4.34 0.44
N PHE A 57 2.62 -4.54 -0.20
CA PHE A 57 1.68 -3.50 -0.61
C PHE A 57 0.43 -3.62 0.25
N GLU A 58 0.17 -2.65 1.13
CA GLU A 58 -0.92 -2.71 2.12
C GLU A 58 -0.86 -4.00 2.97
N GLY A 59 0.35 -4.49 3.30
CA GLY A 59 0.56 -5.76 4.00
C GLY A 59 0.42 -7.02 3.15
N GLN A 60 0.21 -6.89 1.84
CA GLN A 60 -0.04 -8.00 0.93
C GLN A 60 1.12 -8.19 -0.06
N THR A 61 1.28 -9.41 -0.58
CA THR A 61 2.36 -9.77 -1.51
C THR A 61 1.92 -9.80 -2.98
N TYR A 62 0.97 -8.93 -3.30
CA TYR A 62 0.44 -8.73 -4.65
C TYR A 62 0.03 -7.27 -4.81
N PHE A 63 0.09 -6.76 -6.04
CA PHE A 63 -0.55 -5.48 -6.37
C PHE A 63 -1.99 -5.71 -6.75
N ILE A 64 -2.90 -4.86 -6.26
CA ILE A 64 -4.29 -4.81 -6.68
C ILE A 64 -4.57 -3.47 -7.36
N GLY A 65 -5.28 -3.51 -8.48
CA GLY A 65 -5.61 -2.31 -9.23
C GLY A 65 -6.62 -2.58 -10.35
N LYS A 66 -7.04 -1.51 -11.02
CA LYS A 66 -7.99 -1.57 -12.12
C LYS A 66 -7.31 -1.74 -13.47
N LEU A 67 -7.73 -2.74 -14.22
CA LEU A 67 -7.44 -2.90 -15.64
C LEU A 67 -8.72 -2.66 -16.43
N GLY A 68 -8.87 -1.45 -16.98
CA GLY A 68 -10.14 -1.01 -17.56
C GLY A 68 -11.25 -0.96 -16.51
N ARG A 69 -12.28 -1.79 -16.67
CA ARG A 69 -13.39 -1.93 -15.70
C ARG A 69 -13.25 -3.10 -14.73
N ALA A 70 -12.21 -3.93 -14.91
CA ALA A 70 -11.96 -5.07 -14.02
C ALA A 70 -10.99 -4.67 -12.91
N GLU A 71 -11.17 -5.24 -11.73
CA GLU A 71 -10.16 -5.24 -10.68
C GLU A 71 -9.33 -6.52 -10.81
N ILE A 72 -8.01 -6.38 -10.77
CA ILE A 72 -7.08 -7.50 -10.90
C ILE A 72 -6.05 -7.47 -9.79
N SER A 73 -5.61 -8.67 -9.37
CA SER A 73 -4.49 -8.87 -8.47
C SER A 73 -3.33 -9.55 -9.18
N ILE A 74 -2.12 -9.06 -8.95
CA ILE A 74 -0.89 -9.55 -9.58
C ILE A 74 0.11 -9.91 -8.48
N ASP A 75 0.32 -11.22 -8.30
CA ASP A 75 1.29 -11.77 -7.34
C ASP A 75 2.72 -11.28 -7.65
N PHE A 76 3.44 -10.84 -6.62
CA PHE A 76 4.82 -10.35 -6.73
C PHE A 76 5.77 -11.34 -7.39
N GLY A 77 5.55 -12.65 -7.20
CA GLY A 77 6.31 -13.71 -7.84
C GLY A 77 6.29 -13.65 -9.37
N LYS A 78 5.25 -13.08 -9.98
CA LYS A 78 5.11 -12.93 -11.44
C LYS A 78 5.68 -11.62 -11.99
N ILE A 79 6.00 -10.67 -11.12
CA ILE A 79 6.42 -9.32 -11.52
C ILE A 79 7.93 -9.23 -11.55
N GLY A 80 8.49 -8.68 -12.62
CA GLY A 80 9.90 -8.31 -12.70
C GLY A 80 10.13 -6.86 -12.24
N SER A 81 9.33 -5.92 -12.75
CA SER A 81 9.37 -4.53 -12.30
C SER A 81 8.04 -3.83 -12.46
N VAL A 82 7.86 -2.74 -11.71
CA VAL A 82 6.72 -1.83 -11.85
C VAL A 82 7.26 -0.40 -11.95
N LEU A 83 6.79 0.34 -12.95
CA LEU A 83 7.00 1.78 -13.08
C LEU A 83 5.72 2.50 -12.68
N PHE A 84 5.84 3.47 -11.80
CA PHE A 84 4.72 4.21 -11.26
C PHE A 84 4.74 5.63 -11.82
N ILE A 85 3.60 6.06 -12.37
CA ILE A 85 3.42 7.39 -12.95
C ILE A 85 2.20 8.00 -12.28
N LEU A 86 2.41 9.07 -11.52
CA LEU A 86 1.33 9.83 -10.91
C LEU A 86 0.46 10.49 -12.00
N GLN A 87 -0.86 10.29 -11.91
CA GLN A 87 -1.85 10.88 -12.80
C GLN A 87 -3.01 11.41 -11.96
N ASP A 88 -3.06 12.73 -11.76
CA ASP A 88 -4.12 13.44 -11.03
C ASP A 88 -4.54 12.77 -9.68
N ASP A 89 -5.57 11.94 -9.72
CA ASP A 89 -6.17 11.24 -8.59
C ASP A 89 -5.68 9.80 -8.37
N HIS A 90 -4.90 9.23 -9.31
CA HIS A 90 -4.43 7.85 -9.26
C HIS A 90 -2.97 7.70 -9.66
N VAL A 91 -2.42 6.51 -9.46
CA VAL A 91 -1.12 6.10 -9.97
C VAL A 91 -1.32 5.09 -11.07
N LYS A 92 -0.78 5.37 -12.26
CA LYS A 92 -0.66 4.39 -13.32
C LYS A 92 0.58 3.54 -13.07
N ALA A 93 0.37 2.26 -12.79
CA ALA A 93 1.42 1.27 -12.60
C ALA A 93 1.60 0.45 -13.88
N LYS A 94 2.75 0.64 -14.55
CA LYS A 94 3.17 -0.21 -15.68
C LYS A 94 3.91 -1.42 -15.14
N VAL A 95 3.25 -2.56 -15.13
CA VAL A 95 3.75 -3.82 -14.58
C VAL A 95 4.41 -4.63 -15.69
N ASN A 96 5.72 -4.80 -15.59
CA ASN A 96 6.49 -5.72 -16.43
C ASN A 96 6.58 -7.07 -15.73
N LEU A 97 5.96 -8.08 -16.33
CA LEU A 97 5.96 -9.45 -15.84
C LEU A 97 7.27 -10.16 -16.22
N LYS A 98 7.63 -11.18 -15.44
CA LYS A 98 8.83 -12.00 -15.69
C LYS A 98 8.76 -12.80 -16.99
N ASP A 99 7.56 -13.04 -17.52
CA ASP A 99 7.35 -13.71 -18.81
C ASP A 99 7.53 -12.77 -20.02
N GLY A 100 7.92 -11.52 -19.79
CA GLY A 100 8.15 -10.51 -20.82
C GLY A 100 6.90 -9.73 -21.23
N LYS A 101 5.72 -10.07 -20.71
CA LYS A 101 4.51 -9.26 -20.95
C LYS A 101 4.52 -8.00 -20.11
N ALA A 102 3.83 -6.98 -20.59
CA ALA A 102 3.57 -5.76 -19.84
C ALA A 102 2.08 -5.45 -19.81
N LEU A 103 1.60 -4.92 -18.69
CA LEU A 103 0.25 -4.39 -18.56
C LEU A 103 0.25 -3.11 -17.72
N GLU A 104 -0.75 -2.28 -17.94
CA GLU A 104 -0.94 -1.04 -17.17
C GLU A 104 -2.18 -1.20 -16.29
N ILE A 105 -2.03 -0.95 -14.99
CA ILE A 105 -3.14 -0.90 -14.04
C ILE A 105 -3.22 0.46 -13.37
N LEU A 106 -4.41 0.85 -12.95
CA LEU A 106 -4.63 2.05 -12.14
C LEU A 106 -4.76 1.66 -10.68
N VAL A 107 -4.00 2.33 -9.81
CA VAL A 107 -3.96 2.08 -8.38
C VAL A 107 -4.22 3.39 -7.65
N ASP A 108 -4.88 3.33 -6.50
CA ASP A 108 -5.06 4.49 -5.63
C ASP A 108 -3.69 4.99 -5.14
N LYS A 109 -3.48 6.31 -5.23
CA LYS A 109 -2.20 6.97 -4.96
C LYS A 109 -1.81 6.99 -3.47
N GLY A 110 -2.81 6.94 -2.57
CA GLY A 110 -2.61 6.97 -1.12
C GLY A 110 -2.34 5.60 -0.49
N LYS A 111 -2.15 4.57 -1.32
CA LYS A 111 -1.82 3.21 -0.85
C LYS A 111 -0.37 3.13 -0.43
N ASN A 112 -0.09 2.38 0.63
CA ASN A 112 1.23 2.28 1.22
C ASN A 112 1.95 1.00 0.81
N CYS A 113 3.24 1.15 0.52
CA CYS A 113 4.19 0.06 0.49
C CYS A 113 5.00 0.05 1.78
N TYR A 114 5.36 -1.15 2.24
CA TYR A 114 6.14 -1.37 3.44
C TYR A 114 7.34 -2.26 3.13
N GLY A 115 8.41 -2.12 3.91
CA GLY A 115 9.56 -3.01 3.83
C GLY A 115 10.59 -2.69 4.90
N ILE A 116 11.58 -3.56 5.03
CA ILE A 116 12.69 -3.43 5.97
C ILE A 116 13.95 -3.16 5.16
N SER A 117 14.61 -2.03 5.40
CA SER A 117 15.95 -1.76 4.90
C SER A 117 17.00 -2.02 5.98
N THR A 118 18.28 -2.00 5.61
CA THR A 118 19.40 -2.19 6.53
C THR A 118 19.49 -1.13 7.63
N PHE A 119 18.90 0.05 7.39
CA PHE A 119 18.91 1.19 8.30
C PHE A 119 17.56 1.43 9.01
N GLY A 120 16.52 0.63 8.71
CA GLY A 120 15.24 0.73 9.41
C GLY A 120 14.02 0.28 8.63
N ASN A 121 12.87 0.37 9.31
CA ASN A 121 11.56 0.13 8.74
C ASN A 121 11.16 1.26 7.78
N VAL A 122 10.57 0.90 6.65
CA VAL A 122 10.17 1.82 5.59
C VAL A 122 8.67 1.71 5.35
N ARG A 123 8.01 2.87 5.29
CA ARG A 123 6.65 3.07 4.80
C ARG A 123 6.68 4.20 3.79
N ILE A 124 6.12 3.97 2.62
CA ILE A 124 6.09 4.95 1.53
C ILE A 124 4.78 4.85 0.75
N GLU A 125 4.17 6.00 0.46
CA GLU A 125 2.95 6.06 -0.36
C GLU A 125 3.27 5.79 -1.83
N LEU A 126 2.35 5.15 -2.54
CA LEU A 126 2.54 4.72 -3.93
C LEU A 126 2.83 5.89 -4.87
N GLN A 127 2.28 7.08 -4.57
CA GLN A 127 2.53 8.31 -5.33
C GLN A 127 4.00 8.75 -5.31
N ASP A 128 4.72 8.44 -4.22
CA ASP A 128 6.11 8.83 -4.02
C ASP A 128 7.10 7.79 -4.56
N ILE A 129 6.59 6.65 -5.04
CA ILE A 129 7.40 5.60 -5.65
C ILE A 129 7.50 5.88 -7.15
N LYS A 130 8.70 5.79 -7.71
CA LYS A 130 8.96 5.87 -9.14
C LYS A 130 9.06 4.49 -9.78
N LYS A 131 9.79 3.57 -9.13
CA LYS A 131 10.02 2.21 -9.65
C LYS A 131 10.21 1.21 -8.52
N ILE A 132 9.68 0.00 -8.73
CA ILE A 132 10.02 -1.18 -7.93
C ILE A 132 10.59 -2.25 -8.87
N THR A 133 11.70 -2.86 -8.46
CA THR A 133 12.29 -4.03 -9.14
C THR A 133 12.26 -5.19 -8.16
N LEU A 134 11.63 -6.30 -8.55
CA LEU A 134 11.48 -7.47 -7.68
C LEU A 134 12.57 -8.50 -7.98
N HIS A 135 13.32 -8.88 -6.95
CA HIS A 135 14.44 -9.82 -7.07
C HIS A 135 14.04 -11.27 -6.81
N GLY A 136 12.93 -11.49 -6.10
CA GLY A 136 12.38 -12.83 -5.84
C GLY A 136 12.03 -13.03 -4.37
N LYS A 137 11.65 -14.27 -4.05
CA LYS A 137 11.35 -14.68 -2.68
C LYS A 137 12.67 -14.93 -1.94
N VAL A 138 12.82 -14.34 -0.77
CA VAL A 138 13.93 -14.62 0.16
C VAL A 138 13.47 -15.69 1.17
N LEU A 139 14.37 -16.58 1.55
CA LEU A 139 14.11 -17.68 2.49
C LEU A 139 14.14 -17.21 3.95
#